data_AF-A0A959NGQ8-F1
#
_entry.id   AF-A0A959NGQ8-F1
#
_cell.length_a   1.000
_cell.length_b   1.000
_cell.length_c   1.000
_cell.angle_alpha   90.00
_cell.angle_beta   90.00
_cell.angle_gamma   90.00
#
_symmetry.space_group_name_H-M   'P 1'
#
loop_
_entity.id
_entity.type
_entity.pdbx_description
1 polymer ?
#
loop_
_entity_poly.entity_id
_entity_poly.type
_entity_poly.pdbx_seq_one_letter_code
_entity_poly.pdbx_strand_id
1 'polypeptide(L)'
;QHIGEPITIKELSRKVAINECYLKKGFKELFGTTVFDFYQSQRMEHAKYLLYEKGLSVTEVSLMLGYSSISHFSTAFKKHTGLKPCDLLLRN
;
A
#
# COMPACT_ATOMS: atom_id res chain seq x y z
N GLN A 1 -2.93 -1.14 -14.49
CA GLN A 1 -2.13 -0.10 -13.78
C GLN A 1 -1.16 -0.80 -12.83
N HIS A 2 0.11 -0.42 -12.84
CA HIS A 2 1.19 -1.11 -12.10
C HIS A 2 1.14 -0.76 -10.60
N ILE A 3 0.56 -1.66 -9.77
CA ILE A 3 0.45 -1.49 -8.31
C ILE A 3 1.63 -2.18 -7.56
N GLY A 4 2.52 -2.85 -8.28
CA GLY A 4 3.64 -3.62 -7.71
C GLY A 4 4.97 -2.87 -7.58
N GLU A 5 5.17 -1.78 -8.31
CA GLU A 5 6.42 -1.01 -8.22
C GLU A 5 6.25 0.16 -7.25
N PRO A 6 7.15 0.32 -6.26
CA PRO A 6 7.12 1.45 -5.34
C PRO A 6 7.35 2.75 -6.13
N ILE A 7 6.26 3.42 -6.52
CA ILE A 7 6.34 4.77 -7.09
C ILE A 7 6.89 5.68 -6.01
N THR A 8 8.13 6.11 -6.19
CA THR A 8 8.76 7.02 -5.23
C THR A 8 8.18 8.42 -5.39
N ILE A 9 8.18 9.21 -4.30
CA ILE A 9 7.77 10.62 -4.38
C ILE A 9 8.57 11.37 -5.46
N LYS A 10 9.84 11.00 -5.66
CA LYS A 10 10.71 11.52 -6.72
C LYS A 10 10.26 11.19 -8.14
N GLU A 11 9.64 10.03 -8.36
CA GLU A 11 9.06 9.68 -9.66
C GLU A 11 7.70 10.35 -9.87
N LEU A 12 6.90 10.45 -8.81
CA LEU A 12 5.63 11.17 -8.87
C LEU A 12 5.87 12.66 -9.16
N SER A 13 6.85 13.28 -8.50
CA SER A 13 7.25 14.68 -8.70
C SER A 13 7.72 14.93 -10.13
N ARG A 14 8.51 14.00 -10.69
CA ARG A 14 8.93 14.03 -12.09
C ARG A 14 7.76 13.87 -13.07
N LYS A 15 6.80 12.99 -12.79
CA LYS A 15 5.61 12.80 -13.65
C LYS A 15 4.68 14.00 -13.65
N VAL A 16 4.55 14.69 -12.53
CA VAL A 16 3.62 15.83 -12.38
C VAL A 16 4.31 17.19 -12.49
N ALA A 17 5.61 17.22 -12.80
CA ALA A 17 6.45 18.42 -12.93
C ALA A 17 6.36 19.39 -11.72
N ILE A 18 6.18 18.84 -10.51
CA ILE A 18 6.10 19.61 -9.26
C ILE A 18 7.28 19.23 -8.37
N ASN A 19 7.87 20.21 -7.69
CA ASN A 19 8.92 19.94 -6.71
C ASN A 19 8.39 19.07 -5.56
N GLU A 20 9.16 18.06 -5.12
CA GLU A 20 8.76 17.12 -4.06
C GLU A 20 8.23 17.80 -2.80
N CYS A 21 8.80 18.95 -2.41
CA CYS A 21 8.33 19.72 -1.25
C CYS A 21 6.91 20.30 -1.47
N TYR A 22 6.66 20.87 -2.65
CA TYR A 22 5.34 21.39 -3.00
C TYR A 22 4.33 20.27 -3.19
N LEU A 23 4.75 19.14 -3.77
CA LEU A 23 3.91 17.95 -3.92
C LEU A 23 3.48 17.42 -2.56
N LYS A 24 4.42 17.24 -1.61
CA LYS A 24 4.10 16.78 -0.25
C LYS A 24 3.17 17.75 0.47
N LYS A 25 3.42 19.06 0.35
CA LYS A 25 2.66 20.10 1.05
C LYS A 25 1.25 20.24 0.49
N GLY A 26 1.13 20.38 -0.83
CA GLY A 26 -0.16 20.46 -1.53
C GLY A 26 -0.98 19.18 -1.39
N PHE A 27 -0.36 18.00 -1.45
CA PHE A 27 -1.07 16.74 -1.25
C PHE A 27 -1.61 16.60 0.17
N LYS A 28 -0.84 17.02 1.18
CA LYS A 28 -1.32 17.02 2.57
C LYS A 28 -2.44 18.03 2.81
N GLU A 29 -2.41 19.19 2.17
CA GLU A 29 -3.54 20.15 2.21
C GLU A 29 -4.80 19.61 1.53
N LEU A 30 -4.66 18.97 0.37
CA LEU A 30 -5.80 18.44 -0.40
C LEU A 30 -6.41 17.16 0.20
N PHE A 31 -5.57 16.23 0.65
CA PHE A 31 -5.97 14.88 1.06
C PHE A 31 -5.89 14.65 2.58
N GLY A 32 -5.39 15.63 3.35
CA GLY A 32 -5.21 15.51 4.80
C GLY A 32 -4.12 14.50 5.24
N THR A 33 -3.45 13.84 4.29
CA THR A 33 -2.48 12.78 4.55
C THR A 33 -1.24 12.93 3.66
N THR A 34 -0.17 12.21 3.96
CA THR A 34 1.03 12.24 3.11
C THR A 34 0.84 11.36 1.88
N VAL A 35 1.54 11.68 0.79
CA VAL A 35 1.58 10.82 -0.42
C VAL A 35 1.99 9.38 -0.07
N PHE A 36 2.93 9.24 0.88
CA PHE A 36 3.40 7.94 1.35
C PHE A 36 2.29 7.17 2.08
N ASP A 37 1.59 7.80 3.02
CA ASP A 37 0.50 7.16 3.76
C ASP A 37 -0.68 6.80 2.83
N PHE A 38 -0.98 7.65 1.86
CA PHE A 38 -1.98 7.36 0.84
C PHE A 38 -1.58 6.15 -0.02
N TYR A 39 -0.34 6.13 -0.49
CA TYR A 39 0.20 5.02 -1.24
C TYR A 39 0.21 3.72 -0.44
N GLN A 40 0.61 3.78 0.83
CA GLN A 40 0.54 2.64 1.74
C GLN A 40 -0.89 2.13 1.93
N SER A 41 -1.86 3.04 2.08
CA SER A 41 -3.27 2.66 2.20
C SER A 41 -3.75 1.94 0.94
N GLN A 42 -3.46 2.47 -0.25
CA GLN A 42 -3.81 1.83 -1.52
C GLN A 42 -3.14 0.47 -1.71
N ARG A 43 -1.88 0.32 -1.29
CA ARG A 43 -1.19 -0.98 -1.28
C ARG A 43 -1.89 -2.00 -0.38
N MET A 44 -2.36 -1.59 0.79
CA MET A 44 -3.07 -2.49 1.70
C MET A 44 -4.47 -2.83 1.21
N GLU A 45 -5.17 -1.90 0.57
CA GLU A 45 -6.44 -2.15 -0.11
C GLU A 45 -6.26 -3.20 -1.22
N HIS A 46 -5.21 -3.06 -2.02
CA HIS A 46 -4.87 -4.04 -3.05
C HIS A 46 -4.49 -5.39 -2.46
N ALA A 47 -3.74 -5.40 -1.35
CA ALA A 47 -3.41 -6.63 -0.62
C ALA A 47 -4.69 -7.37 -0.18
N LYS A 48 -5.68 -6.63 0.32
CA LYS A 48 -6.96 -7.19 0.76
C LYS A 48 -7.71 -7.80 -0.42
N TYR A 49 -7.74 -7.12 -1.56
CA TYR A 49 -8.32 -7.66 -2.80
C TYR A 49 -7.64 -8.96 -3.24
N LEU A 50 -6.31 -9.02 -3.22
CA LEU A 50 -5.55 -10.21 -3.59
C LEU A 50 -5.78 -11.40 -2.64
N LEU A 51 -5.89 -11.13 -1.33
CA LEU A 51 -6.20 -12.17 -0.35
C LEU A 51 -7.66 -12.66 -0.50
N TYR A 52 -8.60 -11.74 -0.64
CA TYR A 52 -10.03 -12.05 -0.60
C TYR A 52 -10.59 -12.58 -1.92
N GLU A 53 -10.31 -11.89 -3.03
CA GLU A 53 -10.87 -12.23 -4.34
C GLU A 53 -10.04 -13.24 -5.10
N LYS A 54 -8.71 -13.15 -5.00
CA LYS A 54 -7.81 -14.08 -5.71
C LYS A 54 -7.49 -15.33 -4.88
N GLY A 55 -7.83 -15.35 -3.59
CA GLY A 55 -7.52 -16.47 -2.70
C GLY A 55 -6.02 -16.73 -2.54
N LEU A 56 -5.18 -15.72 -2.78
CA LEU A 56 -3.72 -15.88 -2.71
C LEU A 56 -3.26 -16.04 -1.26
N SER A 57 -2.13 -16.71 -1.07
CA SER A 57 -1.53 -16.85 0.24
C SER A 57 -0.95 -15.51 0.73
N VAL A 58 -0.92 -15.33 2.05
CA VAL A 58 -0.28 -14.17 2.70
C VAL A 58 1.17 -13.99 2.23
N THR A 59 1.88 -15.10 2.00
CA THR A 59 3.24 -15.13 1.49
C THR A 59 3.35 -14.52 0.10
N GLU A 60 2.52 -14.99 -0.85
CA GLU A 60 2.51 -14.49 -2.23
C GLU A 60 2.16 -13.01 -2.31
N VAL A 61 1.13 -12.59 -1.56
CA VAL A 61 0.73 -11.19 -1.51
C VAL A 61 1.82 -10.31 -0.91
N SER A 62 2.52 -10.78 0.14
CA SER A 62 3.65 -10.05 0.72
C SER A 62 4.79 -9.85 -0.28
N LEU A 63 5.13 -10.89 -1.05
CA LEU A 63 6.16 -10.87 -2.09
C LEU A 63 5.76 -9.95 -3.25
N MET A 64 4.52 -10.05 -3.72
CA MET A 64 3.99 -9.24 -4.82
C MET A 64 3.97 -7.75 -4.48
N LEU A 65 3.72 -7.43 -3.21
CA LEU A 65 3.77 -6.06 -2.71
C LEU A 65 5.19 -5.61 -2.35
N GLY A 66 6.23 -6.44 -2.53
CA GLY A 66 7.61 -6.05 -2.25
C GLY A 66 7.98 -5.98 -0.76
N TYR A 67 7.28 -6.72 0.11
CA TYR A 67 7.69 -6.89 1.50
C TYR A 67 8.72 -8.00 1.61
N SER A 68 9.85 -7.70 2.27
CA SER A 68 10.91 -8.68 2.54
C SER A 68 10.54 -9.66 3.66
N SER A 69 9.50 -9.36 4.45
CA SER A 69 9.05 -10.20 5.55
C SER A 69 7.52 -10.18 5.69
N ILE A 70 6.93 -11.37 5.83
CA ILE A 70 5.51 -11.58 6.08
C ILE A 70 5.08 -10.92 7.39
N SER A 71 5.95 -10.88 8.40
CA SER A 71 5.65 -10.26 9.70
C SER A 71 5.49 -8.73 9.57
N HIS A 72 6.35 -8.09 8.79
CA HIS A 72 6.25 -6.66 8.50
C HIS A 72 4.99 -6.36 7.69
N PHE A 73 4.70 -7.17 6.67
CA PHE A 73 3.46 -7.08 5.92
C PHE A 73 2.23 -7.22 6.84
N SER A 74 2.19 -8.26 7.67
CA SER A 74 1.05 -8.55 8.55
C SER A 74 0.80 -7.42 9.56
N THR A 75 1.87 -6.79 10.06
CA THR A 75 1.76 -5.66 10.99
C THR A 75 1.20 -4.43 10.28
N ALA A 76 1.71 -4.12 9.08
CA ALA A 76 1.23 -3.01 8.27
C ALA A 76 -0.23 -3.23 7.79
N PHE A 77 -0.55 -4.45 7.38
CA PHE A 77 -1.88 -4.86 6.95
C PHE A 77 -2.89 -4.76 8.09
N LYS A 78 -2.55 -5.25 9.28
CA LYS A 78 -3.40 -5.13 10.47
C LYS A 78 -3.61 -3.67 10.86
N LYS A 79 -2.57 -2.83 10.75
CA LYS A 79 -2.69 -1.40 11.07
C LYS A 79 -3.67 -0.68 10.13
N HIS A 80 -3.72 -1.06 8.85
CA HIS A 80 -4.60 -0.44 7.87
C HIS A 80 -6.02 -1.05 7.82
N THR A 81 -6.13 -2.37 7.84
CA THR A 81 -7.41 -3.07 7.67
C THR A 81 -8.10 -3.41 8.98
N GLY A 82 -7.40 -3.26 10.12
CA GLY A 82 -7.86 -3.67 11.45
C GLY A 82 -7.77 -5.17 11.72
N LEU A 83 -7.51 -6.00 10.69
CA LEU A 83 -7.52 -7.45 10.76
C LEU A 83 -6.18 -8.03 10.34
N LYS A 84 -5.79 -9.20 10.86
CA LYS A 84 -4.61 -9.88 10.33
C LYS A 84 -4.94 -10.48 8.95
N PRO A 85 -3.95 -10.62 8.05
CA PRO A 85 -4.15 -11.29 6.76
C PRO A 85 -4.79 -12.67 6.89
N CYS A 86 -4.34 -13.48 7.88
CA CYS A 86 -4.91 -14.81 8.13
C CYS A 86 -6.37 -14.76 8.62
N ASP A 87 -6.74 -13.78 9.45
CA ASP A 87 -8.11 -13.65 9.96
C ASP A 87 -9.10 -13.32 8.82
N LEU A 88 -8.61 -12.61 7.80
CA LEU A 88 -9.39 -12.26 6.62
C LEU A 88 -9.63 -13.47 5.70
N LEU A 89 -8.68 -14.40 5.63
CA LEU A 89 -8.80 -15.65 4.88
C LEU A 89 -9.71 -16.68 5.57
N LEU A 90 -9.75 -16.70 6.90
CA LEU A 90 -10.60 -17.63 7.68
C LEU A 90 -12.10 -17.30 7.63
N ARG A 91 -12.47 -16.12 7.11
CA ARG A 91 -13.87 -15.68 6.97
C ARG A 91 -14.48 -15.99 5.59
N ASN A 92 -13.73 -16.69 4.73
CA ASN A 92 -14.19 -17.18 3.42
C ASN A 92 -14.50 -18.68 3.46
#